data_AF-D3UA33-F1
#
_entry.id   AF-D3UA33-F1
#
_cell.length_a   1.000
_cell.length_b   1.000
_cell.length_c   1.000
_cell.angle_alpha   90.00
_cell.angle_beta   90.00
_cell.angle_gamma   90.00
#
_symmetry.space_group_name_H-M   'P 1'
#
loop_
_entity.id
_entity.type
_entity.pdbx_description
1 polymer ?
#
loop_
_entity_poly.entity_id
_entity_poly.type
_entity_poly.pdbx_seq_one_letter_code
_entity_poly.pdbx_strand_id
1 'polypeptide(L)'
;QHQGSPVWPTSVHDHNVPCAVCSVTGRSRLLMIPAKITCPDGWTEEYGGFLVAAHHSHQASTFECLDGEPEHIPGGGANTDGGLMYIVEAMGPTLSSPPYTRVTTELCGVYCLRVHTENSFSISSILE
;
A
#
# COMPACT_ATOMS: atom_id res chain seq x y z
N GLN A 1 15.21 17.63 8.62
CA GLN A 1 15.88 16.35 8.91
C GLN A 1 14.80 15.42 9.43
N HIS A 2 14.33 14.52 8.57
CA HIS A 2 13.21 13.64 8.89
C HIS A 2 13.72 12.54 9.83
N GLN A 3 13.64 12.82 11.14
CA GLN A 3 13.71 11.80 12.18
C GLN A 3 12.71 10.71 11.83
N GLY A 4 13.15 9.44 11.88
CA GLY A 4 12.36 8.27 11.50
C GLY A 4 10.91 8.42 11.96
N SER A 5 9.98 8.29 11.01
CA SER A 5 8.56 8.25 11.35
C SER A 5 8.37 7.13 12.37
N PRO A 6 7.55 7.30 13.44
CA PRO A 6 7.29 6.27 14.44
C PRO A 6 6.72 4.96 13.88
N VAL A 7 6.45 4.94 12.58
CA VAL A 7 5.90 3.86 11.78
C VAL A 7 6.96 2.83 11.36
N TRP A 8 8.17 3.24 10.95
CA TRP A 8 9.20 2.31 10.48
C TRP A 8 10.49 2.42 11.30
N PRO A 9 11.16 1.29 11.59
CA PRO A 9 12.42 1.31 12.30
C PRO A 9 13.52 1.94 11.42
N THR A 10 14.48 2.62 12.04
CA THR A 10 15.62 3.21 11.30
C THR A 10 16.47 2.16 10.57
N SER A 11 16.34 0.87 10.94
CA SER A 11 17.03 -0.25 10.31
C SER A 11 16.66 -0.50 8.85
N VAL A 12 15.50 -0.01 8.37
CA VAL A 12 15.11 -0.15 6.96
C VAL A 12 15.48 1.07 6.11
N HIS A 13 16.01 2.13 6.71
CA HIS A 13 16.40 3.33 5.99
C HIS A 13 17.59 3.06 5.07
N ASP A 14 17.55 3.56 3.83
CA ASP A 14 18.56 3.35 2.79
C ASP A 14 18.83 1.87 2.46
N HIS A 15 17.86 0.99 2.68
CA HIS A 15 17.94 -0.40 2.29
C HIS A 15 16.97 -0.75 1.16
N ASN A 16 17.37 -1.70 0.32
CA ASN A 16 16.50 -2.25 -0.70
C ASN A 16 15.32 -3.02 -0.08
N VAL A 17 14.13 -2.75 -0.60
CA VAL A 17 12.88 -3.44 -0.25
C VAL A 17 12.81 -4.80 -0.99
N PRO A 18 12.52 -5.91 -0.30
CA PRO A 18 12.31 -7.20 -0.94
C PRO A 18 10.99 -7.21 -1.73
N CYS A 19 10.93 -7.99 -2.81
CA CYS A 19 9.70 -8.20 -3.57
C CYS A 19 9.06 -9.55 -3.18
N ALA A 20 7.74 -9.58 -3.03
CA ALA A 20 6.98 -10.81 -2.86
C ALA A 20 6.23 -11.18 -4.15
N VAL A 21 6.25 -12.46 -4.53
CA VAL A 21 5.47 -12.99 -5.65
C VAL A 21 4.58 -14.11 -5.13
N CYS A 22 3.27 -13.91 -5.19
CA CYS A 22 2.28 -14.86 -4.71
C CYS A 22 1.54 -15.51 -5.87
N SER A 23 1.38 -16.84 -5.81
CA SER A 23 0.49 -17.58 -6.72
C SER A 23 -0.80 -17.89 -5.98
N VAL A 24 -1.92 -17.42 -6.51
CA VAL A 24 -3.24 -17.59 -5.91
C VAL A 24 -4.20 -18.28 -6.88
N THR A 25 -4.89 -19.33 -6.42
CA THR A 25 -5.89 -20.05 -7.22
C THR A 25 -7.29 -19.47 -6.99
N GLY A 26 -8.04 -19.25 -8.08
CA GLY A 26 -9.45 -18.83 -8.03
C GLY A 26 -9.67 -17.35 -7.72
N ARG A 27 -8.62 -16.54 -7.56
CA ARG A 27 -8.69 -15.09 -7.35
C ARG A 27 -8.28 -14.38 -8.64
N SER A 28 -9.07 -13.41 -9.10
CA SER A 28 -8.87 -12.78 -10.43
C SER A 28 -8.78 -11.25 -10.41
N ARG A 29 -8.94 -10.63 -9.24
CA ARG A 29 -8.96 -9.16 -9.10
C ARG A 29 -8.26 -8.73 -7.85
N LEU A 30 -7.54 -7.63 -7.99
CA LEU A 30 -6.81 -6.93 -6.95
C LEU A 30 -7.44 -5.54 -6.77
N LEU A 31 -7.71 -5.15 -5.53
CA LEU A 31 -8.23 -3.82 -5.19
C LEU A 31 -7.44 -3.26 -4.01
N MET A 32 -6.84 -2.09 -4.18
CA MET A 32 -6.27 -1.28 -3.10
C MET A 32 -7.27 -0.19 -2.75
N ILE A 33 -7.62 -0.02 -1.48
CA ILE A 33 -8.48 1.06 -1.01
C ILE A 33 -7.69 1.95 -0.06
N PRO A 34 -7.25 3.14 -0.50
CA PRO A 34 -6.58 4.10 0.38
C PRO A 34 -7.43 4.45 1.60
N ALA A 35 -6.80 4.66 2.75
CA ALA A 35 -7.42 5.05 4.01
C ALA A 35 -8.45 4.05 4.59
N LYS A 36 -8.50 2.81 4.11
CA LYS A 36 -9.40 1.75 4.60
C LYS A 36 -8.61 0.56 5.07
N ILE A 37 -8.79 0.13 6.32
CA ILE A 37 -8.12 -1.05 6.90
C ILE A 37 -8.93 -2.35 6.79
N THR A 38 -10.04 -2.35 6.04
CA THR A 38 -10.93 -3.51 5.91
C THR A 38 -11.42 -3.66 4.48
N CYS A 39 -11.58 -4.91 4.04
CA CYS A 39 -12.19 -5.21 2.75
C CYS A 39 -13.71 -5.03 2.73
N PRO A 40 -14.30 -4.68 1.58
CA PRO A 40 -15.74 -4.79 1.35
C PRO A 40 -16.22 -6.25 1.39
N ASP A 41 -17.52 -6.46 1.57
CA ASP A 41 -18.12 -7.79 1.58
C ASP A 41 -17.81 -8.59 0.30
N GLY A 42 -17.47 -9.86 0.47
CA GLY A 42 -17.11 -10.76 -0.63
C GLY A 42 -15.68 -10.60 -1.16
N TRP A 43 -14.86 -9.78 -0.51
CA TRP A 43 -13.42 -9.70 -0.73
C TRP A 43 -12.67 -10.30 0.46
N THR A 44 -11.49 -10.86 0.20
CA THR A 44 -10.59 -11.41 1.21
C THR A 44 -9.38 -10.50 1.37
N GLU A 45 -8.97 -10.33 2.61
CA GLU A 45 -7.76 -9.60 2.96
C GLU A 45 -6.51 -10.43 2.68
N GLU A 46 -5.55 -9.85 1.94
CA GLU A 46 -4.22 -10.43 1.76
C GLU A 46 -3.20 -9.88 2.75
N TYR A 47 -2.99 -8.55 2.74
CA TYR A 47 -2.06 -7.87 3.64
C TYR A 47 -2.41 -6.39 3.78
N GLY A 48 -2.09 -5.80 4.93
CA GLY A 48 -2.30 -4.38 5.21
C GLY A 48 -0.99 -3.67 5.55
N GLY A 49 -0.98 -2.35 5.43
CA GLY A 49 0.17 -1.55 5.79
C GLY A 49 0.01 -0.06 5.48
N PHE A 50 1.05 0.52 4.89
CA PHE A 50 1.19 1.95 4.70
C PHE A 50 1.16 2.31 3.23
N LEU A 51 0.42 3.36 2.90
CA LEU A 51 0.45 3.90 1.55
C LEU A 51 1.78 4.64 1.37
N VAL A 52 2.50 4.34 0.31
CA VAL A 52 3.81 4.91 -0.01
C VAL A 52 3.83 5.46 -1.42
N ALA A 53 4.62 6.51 -1.64
CA ALA A 53 4.84 7.11 -2.94
C ALA A 53 6.26 7.72 -3.00
N ALA A 54 6.67 8.16 -4.19
CA ALA A 54 7.90 8.95 -4.29
C ALA A 54 7.77 10.30 -3.56
N HIS A 55 8.91 10.92 -3.26
CA HIS A 55 8.94 12.24 -2.66
C HIS A 55 8.16 13.25 -3.52
N HIS A 56 7.47 14.20 -2.89
CA HIS A 56 6.64 15.19 -3.58
C HIS A 56 7.43 16.06 -4.59
N SER A 57 8.76 16.10 -4.52
CA SER A 57 9.63 16.83 -5.45
C SER A 57 10.15 15.97 -6.61
N HIS A 58 9.82 14.68 -6.67
CA HIS A 58 10.19 13.77 -7.74
C HIS A 58 9.08 13.75 -8.83
N GLN A 59 9.39 13.27 -10.03
CA GLN A 59 8.40 13.12 -11.11
C GLN A 59 7.32 12.08 -10.73
N ALA A 60 6.26 12.02 -11.54
CA ALA A 60 5.04 11.21 -11.32
C ALA A 60 5.29 9.90 -10.55
N SER A 61 4.60 9.76 -9.42
CA SER A 61 4.67 8.59 -8.54
C SER A 61 3.41 7.75 -8.63
N THR A 62 3.56 6.44 -8.49
CA THR A 62 2.44 5.55 -8.18
C THR A 62 2.30 5.45 -6.66
N PHE A 63 1.05 5.25 -6.23
CA PHE A 63 0.76 4.90 -4.84
C PHE A 63 0.85 3.40 -4.72
N GLU A 64 1.77 2.92 -3.88
CA GLU A 64 1.92 1.52 -3.55
C GLU A 64 1.58 1.32 -2.08
N CYS A 65 1.21 0.11 -1.72
CA CYS A 65 0.88 -0.22 -0.34
C CYS A 65 1.96 -1.16 0.17
N LEU A 66 2.83 -0.62 1.03
CA LEU A 66 3.93 -1.38 1.63
C LEU A 66 3.40 -2.09 2.87
N ASP A 67 3.88 -3.31 3.09
CA ASP A 67 3.52 -4.10 4.27
C ASP A 67 3.77 -3.33 5.58
N GLY A 68 2.90 -3.56 6.57
CA GLY A 68 2.98 -2.93 7.88
C GLY A 68 4.25 -3.29 8.67
N GLU A 69 4.86 -4.43 8.36
CA GLU A 69 6.11 -4.93 8.95
C GLU A 69 7.21 -4.90 7.88
N PRO A 70 7.87 -3.76 7.66
CA PRO A 70 8.84 -3.63 6.57
C PRO A 70 10.09 -4.50 6.80
N GLU A 71 10.41 -5.30 5.79
CA GLU A 71 11.65 -6.06 5.72
C GLU A 71 12.69 -5.37 4.82
N HIS A 72 13.95 -5.72 4.98
CA HIS A 72 15.03 -5.23 4.12
C HIS A 72 15.94 -6.37 3.66
N ILE A 73 16.57 -6.20 2.51
CA ILE A 73 17.56 -7.17 2.00
C ILE A 73 18.90 -6.97 2.73
N PRO A 74 19.46 -8.00 3.42
CA PRO A 74 20.76 -7.92 4.05
C PRO A 74 21.87 -7.55 3.05
N GLY A 75 22.74 -6.61 3.43
CA GLY A 75 23.79 -6.10 2.54
C GLY A 75 23.30 -5.15 1.44
N GLY A 76 22.00 -4.85 1.40
CA GLY A 76 21.39 -3.86 0.51
C GLY A 76 21.38 -2.43 1.07
N GLY A 77 22.08 -2.18 2.19
CA GLY A 77 22.16 -0.88 2.84
C GLY A 77 23.11 0.05 2.11
N ALA A 78 22.58 0.88 1.21
CA ALA A 78 23.31 1.91 0.51
C ALA A 78 22.34 3.01 0.04
N ASN A 79 22.68 4.26 0.35
CA ASN A 79 21.99 5.38 -0.27
C ASN A 79 22.39 5.44 -1.76
N THR A 80 21.45 5.06 -2.62
CA THR A 80 21.61 5.04 -4.08
C THR A 80 20.70 6.03 -4.79
N ASP A 81 19.90 6.81 -4.05
CA ASP A 81 18.87 7.71 -4.59
C ASP A 81 18.02 7.08 -5.72
N GLY A 82 17.71 5.79 -5.58
CA GLY A 82 16.94 5.01 -6.56
C GLY A 82 15.42 5.22 -6.45
N GLY A 83 14.65 4.13 -6.42
CA GLY A 83 13.21 4.16 -6.19
C GLY A 83 12.89 4.37 -4.72
N LEU A 84 12.84 5.62 -4.27
CA LEU A 84 12.59 5.96 -2.87
C LEU A 84 11.09 5.89 -2.52
N MET A 85 10.78 5.23 -1.41
CA MET A 85 9.42 5.08 -0.89
C MET A 85 9.24 5.93 0.37
N TYR A 86 8.34 6.90 0.29
CA TYR A 86 7.94 7.77 1.40
C TYR A 86 6.51 7.45 1.80
N ILE A 87 6.27 7.35 3.11
CA ILE A 87 4.92 7.24 3.64
C ILE A 87 4.11 8.44 3.15
N VAL A 88 2.91 8.15 2.65
CA VAL A 88 1.95 9.17 2.25
C VAL A 88 1.30 9.74 3.50
N GLU A 89 1.24 11.05 3.54
CA GLU A 89 0.58 11.78 4.59
C GLU A 89 -0.57 12.58 4.00
N ALA A 90 -1.77 12.43 4.56
CA ALA A 90 -2.87 13.34 4.23
C ALA A 90 -2.77 14.61 5.07
N MET A 91 -2.87 15.74 4.37
CA MET A 91 -2.98 17.06 4.97
C MET A 91 -4.34 17.66 4.57
N GLY A 92 -5.25 17.82 5.53
CA GLY A 92 -6.55 18.44 5.24
C GLY A 92 -7.41 18.69 6.48
N PRO A 93 -8.33 19.67 6.45
CA PRO A 93 -9.20 20.01 7.58
C PRO A 93 -10.46 19.13 7.74
N THR A 94 -10.60 18.01 7.01
CA THR A 94 -11.90 17.33 6.82
C THR A 94 -11.89 15.79 6.97
N LEU A 95 -11.06 15.21 7.84
CA LEU A 95 -11.45 13.91 8.39
C LEU A 95 -12.56 14.16 9.41
N SER A 96 -13.79 13.86 9.03
CA SER A 96 -15.00 14.13 9.81
C SER A 96 -15.15 13.19 11.02
N SER A 97 -14.24 13.26 11.98
CA SER A 97 -14.46 12.93 13.41
C SER A 97 -13.26 13.40 14.26
N PRO A 98 -13.44 13.93 15.48
CA PRO A 98 -12.34 14.48 16.27
C PRO A 98 -11.48 13.38 16.94
N PRO A 99 -10.16 13.60 17.18
CA PRO A 99 -9.40 14.84 16.99
C PRO A 99 -8.25 14.69 15.96
N TYR A 100 -8.53 14.82 14.66
CA TYR A 100 -7.45 14.93 13.67
C TYR A 100 -6.95 16.38 13.60
N THR A 101 -5.96 16.72 14.43
CA THR A 101 -5.32 18.05 14.40
C THR A 101 -4.09 18.12 13.52
N ARG A 102 -3.54 17.01 13.00
CA ARG A 102 -2.27 17.03 12.23
C ARG A 102 -2.25 15.92 11.20
N VAL A 103 -1.44 16.16 10.16
CA VAL A 103 -0.84 15.20 9.22
C VAL A 103 -1.07 13.76 9.67
N THR A 104 -1.92 13.03 8.94
CA THR A 104 -2.23 11.64 9.27
C THR A 104 -1.47 10.73 8.31
N THR A 105 -0.75 9.76 8.85
CA THR A 105 -0.17 8.68 8.05
C THR A 105 -1.30 7.93 7.36
N GLU A 106 -1.24 7.84 6.04
CA GLU A 106 -2.23 7.10 5.27
C GLU A 106 -1.94 5.61 5.39
N LEU A 107 -2.88 4.91 6.03
CA LEU A 107 -2.92 3.47 6.02
C LEU A 107 -3.51 3.03 4.68
N CYS A 108 -2.88 2.05 4.06
CA CYS A 108 -3.54 1.24 3.07
C CYS A 108 -3.91 -0.06 3.76
N GLY A 109 -5.20 -0.29 3.93
CA GLY A 109 -5.63 -1.65 4.18
C GLY A 109 -5.81 -2.33 2.85
N VAL A 110 -5.18 -3.48 2.83
CA VAL A 110 -5.74 -4.64 2.20
C VAL A 110 -5.78 -4.54 0.69
N TYR A 111 -4.78 -5.13 0.06
CA TYR A 111 -4.99 -5.70 -1.25
C TYR A 111 -6.09 -6.74 -1.14
N CYS A 112 -7.30 -6.33 -1.47
CA CYS A 112 -8.47 -7.17 -1.44
C CYS A 112 -8.40 -8.07 -2.68
N LEU A 113 -8.46 -9.38 -2.46
CA LEU A 113 -8.66 -10.35 -3.54
C LEU A 113 -10.10 -10.87 -3.53
N ARG A 114 -10.72 -10.93 -4.70
CA ARG A 114 -12.06 -11.53 -4.85
C ARG A 114 -11.95 -12.89 -5.53
N VAL A 115 -12.55 -13.90 -4.91
CA VAL A 115 -12.68 -15.25 -5.48
C VAL A 115 -13.75 -15.23 -6.57
N HIS A 116 -13.44 -15.85 -7.71
CA HIS A 116 -14.44 -16.11 -8.74
C HIS A 116 -15.37 -17.23 -8.27
N THR A 117 -16.58 -16.90 -7.83
CA THR A 117 -17.64 -17.90 -7.72
C THR A 117 -18.19 -18.13 -9.14
N GLU A 118 -18.22 -19.38 -9.59
CA GLU A 118 -18.63 -19.77 -10.97
C GLU A 118 -20.08 -19.41 -11.35
N ASN A 119 -20.79 -18.57 -10.58
CA ASN A 119 -22.19 -18.22 -10.81
C ASN A 119 -22.47 -16.70 -10.92
N SER A 120 -21.50 -15.84 -11.24
CA SER A 120 -21.83 -14.41 -11.41
C SER A 120 -21.06 -13.57 -12.45
N PHE A 121 -20.28 -14.15 -13.36
CA PHE A 121 -19.85 -13.44 -14.58
C PHE A 121 -20.36 -14.15 -15.83
N SER A 122 -21.57 -13.77 -16.24
CA SER A 122 -21.98 -13.89 -17.64
C SER A 122 -21.05 -12.99 -18.45
N ILE A 123 -20.02 -13.57 -19.07
CA ILE A 123 -19.32 -12.93 -20.20
C ILE A 123 -20.28 -13.03 -21.39
N SER A 124 -21.27 -12.15 -21.41
CA SER A 124 -22.13 -11.89 -22.59
C SER A 124 -21.93 -10.46 -23.10
N SER A 125 -20.73 -9.87 -22.93
CA SER A 125 -20.54 -8.45 -23.30
C SER A 125 -19.17 -8.08 -23.86
N ILE A 126 -18.39 -9.03 -24.40
CA ILE A 126 -17.30 -8.67 -25.34
C ILE A 126 -17.43 -9.53 -26.59
N LEU A 127 -18.51 -9.28 -27.32
CA LEU A 127 -18.54 -9.35 -28.77
C LEU A 127 -19.02 -7.97 -29.23
N GLU A 128 -18.07 -7.14 -29.63
CA GLU A 128 -18.11 -6.24 -30.80
C GLU A 128 -16.67 -5.78 -31.09
#